data_AF-A0A2J7VYG4-F1
#
_entry.id   AF-A0A2J7VYG4-F1
#
_cell.length_a   1.000
_cell.length_b   1.000
_cell.length_c   1.000
_cell.angle_alpha   90.00
_cell.angle_beta   90.00
_cell.angle_gamma   90.00
#
_symmetry.space_group_name_H-M   'P 1'
#
loop_
_entity.id
_entity.type
_entity.pdbx_description
1 polymer ?
#
loop_
_entity_poly.entity_id
_entity_poly.type
_entity_poly.pdbx_seq_one_letter_code
_entity_poly.pdbx_strand_id
1 'polypeptide(L)' 'MKVEEQLTPAEMRVQAERWFERQCAISAKALGESWPGHRDWVESYLREEIRQRLIARGWRPKK' A
#
# COMPACT_ATOMS: atom_id res chain seq x y z
N MET A 1 16.26 -14.95 14.09
CA MET A 1 14.97 -14.90 13.36
C MET A 1 14.08 -13.89 14.07
N LYS A 2 13.69 -12.79 13.42
CA LYS A 2 12.64 -11.92 13.97
C LYS A 2 11.33 -12.71 13.90
N VAL A 3 10.70 -12.91 15.04
CA VAL A 3 9.34 -13.47 15.13
C VAL A 3 8.45 -12.48 14.39
N GLU A 4 8.03 -12.82 13.17
CA GLU A 4 6.96 -12.07 12.51
C GLU A 4 5.70 -12.33 13.34
N GLU A 5 5.34 -11.36 14.19
CA GLU A 5 4.03 -11.34 14.82
C GLU A 5 3.00 -11.55 13.70
N GLN A 6 2.24 -12.64 13.79
CA GLN A 6 1.19 -12.93 12.83
C GLN A 6 0.08 -11.90 13.03
N LEU A 7 0.19 -10.78 12.31
CA LEU A 7 -0.84 -9.76 12.25
C LEU A 7 -2.14 -10.41 11.78
N THR A 8 -3.24 -10.06 12.42
CA THR A 8 -4.57 -10.47 11.97
C THR A 8 -4.88 -9.84 10.60
N PRO A 9 -5.85 -10.39 9.83
CA PRO A 9 -6.25 -9.81 8.56
C PRO A 9 -6.69 -8.33 8.69
N ALA A 10 -7.33 -7.98 9.82
CA ALA A 10 -7.77 -6.62 10.11
C ALA A 10 -6.58 -5.68 10.35
N GLU A 11 -5.60 -6.09 11.16
CA GLU A 11 -4.39 -5.30 11.41
C GLU A 11 -3.55 -5.13 10.14
N MET A 12 -3.48 -6.17 9.30
CA MET A 12 -2.82 -6.08 8.00
C MET A 12 -3.49 -5.06 7.08
N ARG A 13 -4.82 -5.00 7.04
CA ARG A 13 -5.55 -3.98 6.26
C ARG A 13 -5.23 -2.57 6.75
N VAL A 14 -5.32 -2.34 8.06
CA VAL A 14 -5.01 -1.03 8.67
C VAL A 14 -3.56 -0.62 8.37
N GLN A 15 -2.60 -1.54 8.44
CA GLN A 15 -1.21 -1.24 8.09
C GLN A 15 -1.03 -0.92 6.60
N ALA A 16 -1.72 -1.64 5.72
CA ALA A 16 -1.68 -1.40 4.28
C ALA A 16 -2.28 -0.04 3.92
N GLU A 17 -3.41 0.33 4.52
CA GLU A 17 -4.05 1.64 4.35
C GLU A 17 -3.14 2.78 4.83
N ARG A 18 -2.57 2.67 6.05
CA ARG A 18 -1.61 3.66 6.55
C ARG A 18 -0.36 3.77 5.71
N TRP A 19 0.08 2.67 5.10
CA TRP A 19 1.21 2.72 4.16
C TRP A 19 0.80 3.43 2.86
N PHE A 20 -0.37 3.09 2.29
CA PHE A 20 -0.92 3.71 1.10
C PHE A 20 -1.04 5.23 1.24
N GLU A 21 -1.68 5.70 2.31
CA GLU A 21 -1.86 7.13 2.59
C GLU A 21 -0.52 7.86 2.69
N ARG A 22 0.46 7.27 3.37
CA ARG A 22 1.82 7.83 3.46
C ARG A 22 2.48 7.93 2.09
N GLN A 23 2.34 6.92 1.23
CA GLN A 23 2.91 6.96 -0.11
C GLN A 23 2.22 8.02 -0.98
N CYS A 24 0.88 8.09 -0.94
CA CYS A 24 0.14 9.14 -1.63
C CYS A 24 0.57 10.54 -1.19
N ALA A 25 0.78 10.76 0.12
CA ALA A 25 1.27 12.04 0.62
C ALA A 25 2.69 12.38 0.14
N ILE A 26 3.59 11.39 0.09
CA ILE A 26 4.96 11.55 -0.45
C ILE A 26 4.90 11.89 -1.95
N SER A 27 4.12 11.12 -2.72
CA SER A 27 3.95 11.35 -4.16
C SER A 27 3.32 12.70 -4.46
N ALA A 28 2.28 13.10 -3.71
CA ALA A 28 1.67 14.41 -3.85
C ALA A 28 2.67 15.54 -3.58
N LYS A 29 3.51 15.40 -2.54
CA LYS A 29 4.57 16.36 -2.24
C LYS A 29 5.65 16.41 -3.34
N ALA A 30 6.03 15.27 -3.89
CA ALA A 30 7.05 15.18 -4.93
C ALA A 30 6.57 15.71 -6.30
N LEU A 31 5.31 15.46 -6.65
CA LEU A 31 4.73 15.84 -7.94
C LEU A 31 4.15 17.27 -7.92
N GLY A 32 3.85 17.83 -6.75
CA GLY A 32 3.35 19.20 -6.59
C GLY A 32 2.10 19.44 -7.44
N GLU A 33 2.16 20.46 -8.30
CA GLU A 33 1.05 20.85 -9.20
C GLU A 33 0.69 19.77 -10.22
N SER A 34 1.62 18.87 -10.55
CA SER A 34 1.36 17.76 -11.46
C SER A 34 0.60 16.60 -10.80
N TRP A 35 0.47 16.61 -9.46
CA TRP A 35 -0.17 15.54 -8.70
C TRP A 35 -1.57 15.16 -9.22
N PRO A 36 -2.51 16.10 -9.47
CA PRO A 36 -3.86 15.74 -9.91
C PRO A 36 -3.88 14.90 -11.19
N GLY A 37 -2.97 15.17 -12.14
CA GLY A 37 -2.89 14.41 -13.39
C GLY A 37 -2.26 13.01 -13.25
N HIS A 38 -1.52 12.78 -12.16
CA HIS A 38 -0.81 11.51 -11.91
C HIS A 38 -1.49 10.66 -10.85
N ARG A 39 -2.42 11.24 -10.08
CA ARG A 39 -3.04 10.64 -8.90
C ARG A 39 -3.59 9.24 -9.18
N ASP A 40 -4.43 9.10 -10.19
CA ASP A 40 -5.12 7.83 -10.47
C ASP A 40 -4.13 6.71 -10.84
N TRP A 41 -3.09 7.06 -11.60
CA TRP A 41 -2.03 6.13 -11.95
C TRP A 41 -1.21 5.72 -10.72
N VAL A 42 -0.81 6.68 -9.88
CA VAL A 42 -0.05 6.42 -8.64
C VAL A 42 -0.88 5.58 -7.67
N GLU A 43 -2.15 5.91 -7.44
CA GLU A 43 -3.03 5.13 -6.57
C GLU A 43 -3.18 3.69 -7.08
N SER A 44 -3.36 3.51 -8.39
CA SER A 44 -3.47 2.18 -9.01
C SER A 44 -2.17 1.38 -8.84
N TYR A 45 -1.03 2.00 -9.07
CA TYR A 45 0.29 1.41 -8.87
C TYR A 45 0.49 0.96 -7.41
N LEU A 46 0.21 1.84 -6.45
CA LEU A 46 0.40 1.56 -5.02
C LEU A 46 -0.52 0.44 -4.52
N ARG A 47 -1.75 0.32 -5.05
CA ARG A 47 -2.65 -0.80 -4.73
C ARG A 47 -2.11 -2.13 -5.22
N GLU A 48 -1.56 -2.18 -6.43
CA GLU A 48 -0.91 -3.38 -6.94
C GLU A 48 0.34 -3.72 -6.11
N GLU A 49 1.12 -2.72 -5.71
CA GLU A 49 2.28 -2.93 -4.85
C GLU A 49 1.89 -3.53 -3.48
N ILE A 50 0.80 -3.04 -2.87
CA ILE A 50 0.26 -3.64 -1.64
C ILE A 50 -0.12 -5.09 -1.87
N ARG A 51 -0.85 -5.38 -2.96
CA ARG A 51 -1.24 -6.75 -3.32
C ARG A 51 -0.01 -7.65 -3.44
N GLN A 52 1.03 -7.23 -4.16
CA GLN A 52 2.27 -8.00 -4.32
C GLN A 52 2.98 -8.21 -2.98
N ARG A 53 3.08 -7.17 -2.14
CA ARG A 53 3.66 -7.26 -0.78
C ARG A 53 2.88 -8.20 0.13
N LEU A 54 1.55 -8.24 0.03
CA LEU A 54 0.70 -9.16 0.78
C LEU A 54 0.92 -10.60 0.30
N ILE A 55 0.94 -10.84 -1.00
CA ILE A 55 1.21 -12.17 -1.58
C ILE A 55 2.58 -12.70 -1.14
N ALA A 56 3.62 -11.86 -1.16
CA ALA A 56 4.97 -12.21 -0.71
C ALA A 56 5.02 -12.62 0.77
N ARG A 57 4.11 -12.09 1.60
CA ARG A 57 3.93 -12.46 3.01
C ARG A 57 2.98 -13.65 3.22
N GLY A 58 2.57 -14.33 2.14
CA GLY A 58 1.63 -15.45 2.21
C GLY A 58 0.15 -15.06 2.30
N TRP A 59 -0.16 -13.76 2.28
CA TRP A 59 -1.53 -13.26 2.32
C TRP A 59 -2.14 -13.28 0.93
N ARG A 60 -2.97 -14.29 0.66
CA ARG A 60 -3.69 -14.41 -0.60
C ARG A 60 -5.08 -13.80 -0.46
N PRO A 61 -5.45 -12.77 -1.24
CA PRO A 61 -6.83 -12.35 -1.31
C PRO A 61 -7.66 -13.54 -1.83
N LYS A 62 -8.68 -13.97 -1.07
CA LYS A 62 -9.68 -14.90 -1.60
C LYS A 62 -10.39 -14.18 -2.75
N LYS A 63 -10.40 -14.83 -3.92
CA LYS A 63 -11.18 -14.39 -5.08
C LYS A 63 -12.67 -14.36 -4.74
#